data_AF-A0A3C0SI84-F1
#
_entry.id   AF-A0A3C0SI84-F1
#
_cell.length_a   1.000
_cell.length_b   1.000
_cell.length_c   1.000
_cell.angle_alpha   90.00
_cell.angle_beta   90.00
_cell.angle_gamma   90.00
#
_symmetry.space_group_name_H-M   'P 1'
#
loop_
_entity.id
_entity.type
_entity.pdbx_description
1 polymer ?
#
loop_
_entity_poly.entity_id
_entity_poly.type
_entity_poly.pdbx_seq_one_letter_code
_entity_poly.pdbx_strand_id
1 'polypeptide(L)'
;ENYDQIYIHKDSLGSAASFLMDNLEVVLEMHEGRIMGIELPKSVELKVVETSPGYKGDTVSGSGKPATLETGFTVTVPMFVEVGDVIVVDTRTGEYLERAK
;
A
#
# COMPACT_ATOMS: atom_id res chain seq x y z
N GLU A 1 -0.73 -26.97 -10.02
CA GLU A 1 -1.44 -25.79 -9.48
C GLU A 1 -2.92 -25.94 -9.85
N ASN A 2 -3.84 -25.70 -8.91
CA ASN A 2 -5.28 -25.79 -9.15
C ASN A 2 -5.82 -24.36 -9.27
N TYR A 3 -6.47 -24.02 -10.38
CA TYR A 3 -6.94 -22.66 -10.65
C TYR A 3 -8.37 -22.45 -10.11
N ASP A 4 -8.54 -22.65 -8.81
CA ASP A 4 -9.82 -22.45 -8.12
C ASP A 4 -10.05 -20.96 -7.86
N GLN A 5 -11.23 -20.45 -8.27
CA GLN A 5 -11.65 -19.08 -7.97
C GLN A 5 -12.48 -19.06 -6.70
N ILE A 6 -12.02 -18.32 -5.69
CA ILE A 6 -12.69 -18.20 -4.40
C ILE A 6 -13.20 -16.77 -4.25
N TYR A 7 -14.47 -16.61 -3.92
CA TYR A 7 -15.06 -15.32 -3.59
C TYR A 7 -14.84 -15.01 -2.10
N ILE A 8 -14.30 -13.83 -1.81
CA ILE A 8 -13.98 -13.38 -0.45
C ILE A 8 -14.79 -12.12 -0.14
N HIS A 9 -15.49 -12.13 1.00
CA HIS A 9 -16.17 -10.93 1.49
C HIS A 9 -15.16 -9.91 2.02
N LYS A 10 -15.41 -8.62 1.76
CA LYS A 10 -14.55 -7.52 2.21
C LYS A 10 -14.32 -7.51 3.73
N ASP A 11 -15.32 -7.91 4.51
CA ASP A 11 -15.24 -8.01 5.97
C ASP A 11 -14.18 -9.02 6.44
N SER A 12 -13.84 -10.03 5.61
CA SER A 12 -12.79 -11.02 5.91
C SER A 12 -11.37 -10.50 5.64
N LEU A 13 -11.22 -9.40 4.89
CA LEU A 13 -9.93 -8.84 4.48
C LEU A 13 -9.39 -7.79 5.47
N GLY A 14 -10.24 -7.23 6.35
CA GLY A 14 -9.82 -6.24 7.34
C GLY A 14 -9.09 -5.04 6.72
N SER A 15 -7.99 -4.61 7.33
CA SER A 15 -7.14 -3.50 6.86
C SER A 15 -6.35 -3.81 5.59
N ALA A 16 -6.16 -5.09 5.26
CA ALA A 16 -5.43 -5.51 4.07
C ALA A 16 -6.13 -5.06 2.77
N ALA A 17 -7.46 -4.86 2.83
CA ALA A 17 -8.25 -4.40 1.69
C ALA A 17 -7.75 -3.06 1.10
N SER A 18 -7.10 -2.21 1.91
CA SER A 18 -6.58 -0.91 1.47
C SER A 18 -5.30 -0.99 0.64
N PHE A 19 -4.65 -2.16 0.60
CA PHE A 19 -3.38 -2.40 -0.10
C PHE A 19 -3.52 -3.39 -1.26
N LEU A 20 -4.74 -3.87 -1.53
CA LEU A 20 -4.99 -4.78 -2.64
C LEU A 20 -4.87 -4.05 -3.99
N MET A 21 -4.01 -4.56 -4.86
CA MET A 21 -3.87 -4.14 -6.24
C MET A 21 -4.26 -5.26 -7.19
N ASP A 22 -4.54 -4.89 -8.44
CA ASP A 22 -4.75 -5.86 -9.51
C ASP A 22 -3.49 -6.72 -9.70
N ASN A 23 -3.65 -8.04 -9.79
CA ASN A 23 -2.56 -9.03 -9.86
C ASN A 23 -1.63 -9.10 -8.63
N LEU A 24 -2.05 -8.63 -7.45
CA LEU A 24 -1.27 -8.83 -6.23
C LEU A 24 -1.32 -10.30 -5.77
N GLU A 25 -0.16 -10.95 -5.69
CA GLU A 25 -0.04 -12.27 -5.09
C GLU A 25 -0.14 -12.17 -3.56
N VAL A 26 -1.09 -12.91 -2.99
CA VAL A 26 -1.39 -12.92 -1.56
C VAL A 26 -1.53 -14.35 -1.07
N VAL A 27 -1.19 -14.60 0.19
CA VAL A 27 -1.37 -15.91 0.80
C VAL A 27 -2.65 -15.88 1.64
N LEU A 28 -3.57 -16.78 1.35
CA LEU A 28 -4.80 -16.92 2.11
C LEU A 28 -4.62 -18.00 3.18
N GLU A 29 -4.77 -17.61 4.45
CA GLU A 29 -4.85 -18.57 5.55
C GLU A 29 -6.30 -19.04 5.69
N MET A 30 -6.55 -20.29 5.28
CA MET A 30 -7.86 -20.92 5.37
C MET A 30 -7.85 -22.05 6.39
N HIS A 31 -8.82 -22.05 7.30
CA HIS A 31 -9.05 -23.14 8.25
C HIS A 31 -10.51 -23.61 8.14
N GLU A 32 -10.72 -24.89 7.81
CA GLU A 32 -12.06 -25.51 7.68
C GLU A 32 -13.03 -24.73 6.76
N GLY A 33 -12.53 -24.20 5.64
CA GLY A 33 -13.34 -23.45 4.67
C GLY A 33 -13.66 -22.00 5.08
N ARG A 34 -13.15 -21.55 6.22
CA ARG A 34 -13.19 -20.15 6.65
C ARG A 34 -11.84 -19.49 6.45
N ILE A 35 -11.86 -18.27 5.92
CA ILE A 35 -10.67 -17.44 5.78
C ILE A 35 -10.37 -16.87 7.16
N MET A 36 -9.24 -17.29 7.73
CA MET A 36 -8.74 -16.82 9.02
C MET A 36 -7.97 -15.51 8.86
N GLY A 37 -7.28 -15.35 7.73
CA GLY A 37 -6.49 -14.17 7.44
C GLY A 37 -6.02 -14.13 5.99
N ILE A 38 -5.56 -12.96 5.60
CA ILE A 38 -4.82 -12.73 4.37
C ILE A 38 -3.44 -12.23 4.76
N GLU A 39 -2.41 -12.92 4.30
CA GLU A 39 -1.03 -12.47 4.42
C GLU A 39 -0.69 -11.74 3.12
N LEU A 40 -0.58 -10.42 3.24
CA LEU A 40 -0.03 -9.57 2.20
C LEU A 40 1.50 -9.70 2.19
N PRO A 41 2.16 -9.47 1.04
CA PRO A 41 3.59 -9.25 1.05
C PRO A 41 3.95 -8.12 2.02
N LYS A 42 5.12 -8.23 2.64
CA LYS A 42 5.59 -7.27 3.67
C LYS A 42 5.60 -5.82 3.17
N SER A 43 5.80 -5.65 1.88
CA SER A 43 5.79 -4.38 1.20
C SER A 43 5.07 -4.48 -0.14
N VAL A 44 4.42 -3.40 -0.53
CA VAL A 44 3.73 -3.27 -1.83
C VAL A 44 4.22 -2.03 -2.55
N GLU A 45 4.29 -2.10 -3.87
CA GLU A 45 4.67 -1.00 -4.74
C GLU A 45 3.42 -0.26 -5.21
N LEU A 46 3.23 0.97 -4.73
CA LEU A 46 2.04 1.77 -5.01
C LEU A 46 2.41 3.06 -5.70
N LYS A 47 1.69 3.41 -6.76
CA LYS A 47 1.90 4.66 -7.47
C LYS A 47 1.29 5.83 -6.72
N VAL A 48 2.04 6.92 -6.62
CA VAL A 48 1.55 8.20 -6.10
C VAL A 48 0.67 8.86 -7.16
N VAL A 49 -0.60 9.08 -6.84
CA VAL A 49 -1.57 9.74 -7.73
C VAL A 49 -1.78 11.21 -7.39
N GLU A 50 -1.54 11.59 -6.13
CA GLU A 50 -1.65 12.97 -5.67
C GLU A 50 -0.63 13.22 -4.55
N THR A 51 0.06 14.36 -4.58
CA THR A 51 0.90 14.80 -3.46
C THR A 51 1.10 16.31 -3.52
N SER A 52 1.32 16.95 -2.36
CA SER A 52 1.57 18.38 -2.31
C SER A 52 2.89 18.75 -3.04
N PRO A 53 2.92 19.90 -3.76
CA PRO A 53 4.16 20.39 -4.36
C PRO A 53 5.16 20.75 -3.26
N GLY A 54 6.39 20.23 -3.36
CA GLY A 54 7.44 20.51 -2.39
C GLY A 54 7.85 21.97 -2.46
N TYR A 55 7.51 22.77 -1.44
CA TYR A 55 7.99 24.14 -1.34
C TYR A 55 9.45 24.13 -0.88
N LYS A 56 10.36 24.64 -1.72
CA LYS A 56 11.81 24.80 -1.45
C LYS A 56 12.15 25.61 -0.19
N GLY A 57 11.17 26.20 0.49
CA GLY A 57 11.34 27.06 1.67
C GLY A 57 11.07 26.39 3.02
N ASP A 58 10.53 25.17 3.07
CA ASP A 58 10.25 24.47 4.33
C ASP A 58 11.51 23.75 4.85
N THR A 59 12.46 24.53 5.35
CA THR A 59 13.68 24.02 6.01
C THR A 59 13.46 23.67 7.49
N VAL A 60 12.21 23.51 7.93
CA VAL A 60 11.90 23.28 9.35
C VAL A 60 11.44 21.84 9.53
N SER A 61 12.40 21.01 9.96
CA SER A 61 12.16 19.79 10.74
C SER A 61 11.41 18.65 10.03
N GLY A 62 12.10 17.93 9.14
CA GLY A 62 11.93 16.47 8.95
C GLY A 62 10.53 15.92 8.68
N SER A 63 9.56 16.77 8.35
CA SER A 63 8.16 16.38 8.20
C SER A 63 7.95 16.05 6.74
N GLY A 64 7.75 14.78 6.43
CA GLY A 64 7.38 14.35 5.08
C GLY A 64 6.08 15.02 4.64
N LYS A 65 5.79 14.97 3.34
CA LYS A 65 4.54 15.46 2.78
C LYS A 65 3.53 14.31 2.66
N PRO A 66 2.23 14.57 2.79
CA PRO A 66 1.24 13.56 2.48
C PRO A 66 1.23 13.28 0.97
N ALA A 67 1.13 12.00 0.61
CA ALA A 67 0.93 11.51 -0.74
C ALA A 67 -0.20 10.48 -0.73
N THR A 68 -1.15 10.64 -1.64
CA THR A 68 -2.22 9.68 -1.89
C THR A 68 -1.80 8.72 -2.99
N LEU A 69 -2.00 7.45 -2.71
CA LEU A 69 -1.66 6.33 -3.57
C LEU A 69 -2.85 5.95 -4.46
N GLU A 70 -2.60 5.15 -5.50
CA GLU A 70 -3.63 4.66 -6.41
C GLU A 70 -4.76 3.89 -5.73
N THR A 71 -4.51 3.29 -4.56
CA THR A 71 -5.53 2.62 -3.73
C THR A 71 -6.40 3.60 -2.94
N GLY A 72 -6.07 4.90 -2.94
CA GLY A 72 -6.68 5.93 -2.10
C GLY A 72 -6.08 6.03 -0.69
N PHE A 73 -5.08 5.20 -0.36
CA PHE A 73 -4.36 5.29 0.91
C PHE A 73 -3.43 6.51 0.92
N THR A 74 -3.41 7.26 2.02
CA THR A 74 -2.52 8.42 2.18
C THR A 74 -1.36 8.07 3.10
N VAL A 75 -0.14 8.26 2.63
CA VAL A 75 1.11 7.98 3.34
C VAL A 75 2.00 9.22 3.38
N THR A 76 2.78 9.37 4.45
CA THR A 76 3.77 10.44 4.58
C THR A 76 5.04 10.05 3.84
N VAL A 77 5.39 10.80 2.80
CA VAL A 77 6.55 10.54 1.94
C VAL A 77 7.57 11.68 2.00
N PRO A 78 8.84 11.43 1.63
CA PRO A 78 9.83 12.49 1.51
C PRO A 78 9.45 13.56 0.48
N MET A 79 9.98 14.78 0.66
CA MET A 79 9.66 15.94 -0.20
C MET A 79 10.00 15.75 -1.68
N PHE A 80 10.95 14.86 -2.00
CA PHE A 80 11.40 14.59 -3.37
C PHE A 80 10.46 13.67 -4.16
N VAL A 81 9.49 13.01 -3.52
CA VAL A 81 8.55 12.11 -4.20
C VAL A 81 7.54 12.92 -5.00
N GLU A 82 7.34 12.61 -6.27
CA GLU A 82 6.42 13.36 -7.14
C GLU A 82 5.21 12.51 -7.56
N VAL A 83 4.18 13.17 -8.11
CA VAL A 83 3.04 12.46 -8.70
C VAL A 83 3.56 11.61 -9.87
N GLY A 84 3.22 10.32 -9.86
CA GLY A 84 3.69 9.35 -10.84
C GLY A 84 4.84 8.46 -10.35
N ASP A 85 5.53 8.82 -9.27
CA ASP A 85 6.53 7.96 -8.64
C ASP A 85 5.85 6.71 -8.06
N VAL A 86 6.52 5.57 -8.15
CA VAL A 86 6.13 4.33 -7.48
C VAL A 86 6.91 4.24 -6.18
N ILE A 87 6.20 4.04 -5.07
CA ILE A 87 6.79 3.94 -3.73
C ILE A 87 6.49 2.57 -3.12
N VAL A 88 7.45 2.08 -2.36
CA VAL A 88 7.33 0.85 -1.58
C VAL A 88 6.76 1.23 -0.21
N VAL A 89 5.63 0.64 0.15
CA VAL A 89 4.93 0.88 1.43
C VAL A 89 4.89 -0.41 2.24
N ASP A 90 5.21 -0.33 3.53
CA ASP A 90 5.05 -1.43 4.47
C ASP A 90 3.56 -1.68 4.72
N THR A 91 3.06 -2.89 4.43
CA THR A 91 1.63 -3.22 4.55
C THR A 91 1.18 -3.44 6.00
N ARG A 92 2.11 -3.58 6.94
CA ARG A 92 1.83 -3.79 8.37
C ARG A 92 1.74 -2.47 9.12
N THR A 93 2.62 -1.52 8.81
CA THR A 93 2.63 -0.20 9.46
C THR A 93 1.97 0.89 8.61
N GLY A 94 1.87 0.70 7.30
CA GLY A 94 1.39 1.72 6.35
C GLY A 94 2.43 2.81 6.08
N GLU A 95 3.69 2.57 6.40
CA GLU A 95 4.76 3.56 6.27
C GLU A 95 5.49 3.46 4.92
N TYR A 96 5.96 4.60 4.44
CA TYR A 96 6.88 4.65 3.32
C TYR A 96 8.21 3.97 3.68
N LEU A 97 8.66 3.04 2.85
CA LEU A 97 9.96 2.39 2.98
C LEU A 97 10.98 3.02 2.03
N GLU A 98 10.70 2.98 0.73
CA GLU A 98 11.60 3.49 -0.30
C GLU A 98 10.86 3.87 -1.59
N ARG A 99 11.55 4.52 -2.53
CA ARG A 99 11.03 4.77 -3.87
C ARG A 99 11.48 3.62 -4.78
N ALA A 100 10.54 2.98 -5.45
CA ALA A 100 10.83 1.92 -6.41
C ALA A 100 11.70 2.47 -7.56
N LYS A 101 12.60 1.64 -8.09
CA LYS A 101 13.56 2.01 -9.14
C LYS A 101 13.05 1.66 -10.53
#